data_AF-A0A843BYP5-F1
#
_entry.id   AF-A0A843BYP5-F1
#
_cell.length_a   1.000
_cell.length_b   1.000
_cell.length_c   1.000
_cell.angle_alpha   90.00
_cell.angle_beta   90.00
_cell.angle_gamma   90.00
#
_symmetry.space_group_name_H-M   'P 1'
#
loop_
_entity.id
_entity.type
_entity.pdbx_description
1 polymer ?
#
loop_
_entity_poly.entity_id
_entity_poly.type
_entity_poly.pdbx_seq_one_letter_code
_entity_poly.pdbx_strand_id
1 'polypeptide(L)'
;MTECYICGRETIARCSVCRHDICKIHAEFGKGGGIEIGSVSDYICTSCQKKKRLKRIQTIVIIICGIMGVAIVLGLVFSYRFLWS
;
A
#
# COMPACT_ATOMS: atom_id res chain seq x y z
N MET A 1 23.39 22.93 -1.54
CA MET A 1 22.33 22.65 -0.55
C MET A 1 21.31 21.76 -1.23
N THR A 2 20.95 20.62 -0.64
CA THR A 2 19.91 19.73 -1.17
C THR A 2 18.55 20.14 -0.62
N GLU A 3 17.63 20.47 -1.52
CA GLU A 3 16.28 20.93 -1.19
C GLU A 3 15.28 19.78 -1.22
N CYS A 4 14.25 19.86 -0.38
CA CYS A 4 13.24 18.84 -0.26
C CYS A 4 12.38 18.83 -1.51
N TYR A 5 12.31 17.69 -2.19
CA TYR A 5 11.51 17.55 -3.41
C TYR A 5 10.02 17.93 -3.23
N ILE A 6 9.49 17.88 -1.99
CA ILE A 6 8.08 18.15 -1.71
C ILE A 6 7.82 19.63 -1.36
N CYS A 7 8.74 20.28 -0.64
CA CYS A 7 8.49 21.62 -0.08
C CYS A 7 9.64 22.61 -0.20
N GLY A 8 10.72 22.26 -0.90
CA GLY A 8 11.88 23.13 -1.12
C GLY A 8 12.74 23.43 0.11
N ARG A 9 12.35 22.99 1.32
CA ARG A 9 13.12 23.21 2.55
C ARG A 9 14.37 22.34 2.62
N GLU A 10 15.30 22.71 3.50
CA GLU A 10 16.52 21.95 3.78
C GLU A 10 16.22 20.47 4.10
N THR A 11 17.00 19.59 3.48
CA THR A 11 16.83 18.13 3.59
C THR A 11 17.76 17.55 4.64
N ILE A 12 17.30 16.47 5.27
CA ILE A 12 18.08 15.77 6.30
C ILE A 12 18.25 14.28 6.00
N ALA A 13 17.48 13.75 5.07
CA ALA A 13 17.44 12.32 4.76
C ALA A 13 17.07 12.11 3.30
N ARG A 14 17.43 10.93 2.78
CA ARG A 14 17.12 10.50 1.42
C ARG A 14 16.18 9.32 1.47
N CYS A 15 15.10 9.36 0.68
CA CYS A 15 14.11 8.30 0.67
C CYS A 15 14.70 7.00 0.10
N SER A 16 14.57 5.88 0.80
CA SER A 16 15.08 4.57 0.35
C SER A 16 14.38 4.05 -0.92
N VAL A 17 13.12 4.44 -1.13
CA VAL A 17 12.29 3.95 -2.25
C VAL A 17 12.49 4.77 -3.53
N CYS A 18 12.37 6.10 -3.44
CA CYS A 18 12.45 6.97 -4.62
C CYS A 18 13.79 7.70 -4.77
N ARG A 19 14.71 7.53 -3.81
CA ARG A 19 16.03 8.19 -3.76
C ARG A 19 15.98 9.72 -3.89
N HIS A 20 14.85 10.35 -3.55
CA HIS A 20 14.74 11.80 -3.46
C HIS A 20 15.07 12.28 -2.05
N ASP A 21 15.69 13.46 -1.98
CA ASP A 21 15.99 14.12 -0.72
C ASP A 21 14.71 14.71 -0.10
N ILE A 22 14.53 14.46 1.19
CA ILE A 22 13.32 14.80 1.94
C ILE A 22 13.67 15.49 3.26
N CYS A 23 12.83 16.43 3.67
CA CYS A 23 12.95 17.10 4.97
C CYS A 23 12.32 16.25 6.07
N LYS A 24 12.65 16.57 7.34
CA LYS A 24 12.17 15.86 8.54
C LYS A 24 10.64 15.73 8.62
N ILE A 25 9.91 16.70 8.07
CA ILE A 25 8.45 16.74 8.09
C ILE A 25 7.84 15.75 7.09
N HIS A 26 8.51 15.53 5.95
CA HIS A 26 8.05 14.61 4.91
C HIS A 26 8.73 13.24 4.94
N ALA A 27 9.73 13.09 5.79
CA ALA A 27 10.27 11.81 6.21
C ALA A 27 9.36 11.23 7.29
N GLU A 28 8.58 10.21 6.92
CA GLU A 28 7.94 9.38 7.93
C GLU A 28 9.02 8.42 8.45
N PHE A 29 9.39 8.55 9.73
CA PHE A 29 9.98 7.43 10.45
C PHE A 29 8.93 6.32 10.37
N GLY A 30 9.30 5.16 9.85
CA GLY A 30 8.43 4.00 9.85
C GLY A 30 8.08 3.60 11.28
N LYS A 31 7.13 4.29 11.93
CA LYS A 31 6.41 3.78 13.08
C LYS A 31 5.50 2.70 12.53
N GLY A 32 6.08 1.51 12.36
CA GLY A 32 5.38 0.30 12.02
C GLY A 32 4.39 -0.03 13.12
N GLY A 33 3.17 0.51 13.00
CA GLY A 33 2.02 -0.19 13.53
C GLY A 33 1.93 -1.54 12.80
N GLY A 34 2.44 -2.59 13.43
CA GLY A 34 2.31 -3.97 13.00
C GLY A 34 3.53 -4.55 12.31
N ILE A 35 4.24 -5.38 13.07
CA ILE A 35 5.11 -6.50 12.63
C ILE A 35 6.42 -6.04 11.96
N GLU A 36 7.39 -5.69 12.81
CA GLU A 36 8.77 -5.47 12.44
C GLU A 36 9.50 -6.81 12.30
N ILE A 37 9.88 -7.17 11.07
CA ILE A 37 10.99 -8.08 10.79
C ILE A 37 11.93 -7.29 9.87
N GLY A 38 13.12 -6.95 10.36
CA GLY A 38 14.20 -6.44 9.51
C GLY A 38 14.68 -5.03 9.85
N SER A 39 15.68 -4.98 10.71
CA SER A 39 16.45 -3.83 11.17
C SER A 39 17.18 -3.10 10.03
N VAL A 40 16.63 -2.00 9.53
CA VAL A 40 17.36 -0.86 8.94
C VAL A 40 16.45 0.37 9.10
N SER A 41 16.94 1.46 9.71
CA SER A 41 16.19 2.71 9.82
C SER A 41 16.09 3.42 8.45
N ASP A 42 15.27 2.87 7.55
CA ASP A 42 15.03 3.42 6.22
C ASP A 42 14.03 4.59 6.29
N TYR A 43 14.49 5.79 5.97
CA TYR A 43 13.62 6.95 5.81
C TYR A 43 12.77 6.80 4.55
N ILE A 44 11.45 6.84 4.69
CA ILE A 44 10.50 6.74 3.58
C ILE A 44 9.72 8.05 3.43
N CYS A 45 9.54 8.47 2.18
CA CYS A 45 8.73 9.64 1.85
C CYS A 45 7.23 9.36 2.05
N THR A 46 6.48 10.32 2.58
CA THR A 46 5.01 10.22 2.76
C THR A 46 4.28 9.75 1.49
N SER A 47 4.67 10.23 0.31
CA SER A 47 4.12 9.81 -0.99
C SER A 47 4.39 8.33 -1.30
N CYS A 48 5.58 7.85 -0.95
CA CYS A 48 6.03 6.47 -1.15
C CYS A 48 5.26 5.52 -0.23
N GLN A 49 5.07 5.93 1.02
CA GLN A 49 4.25 5.21 2.00
C GLN A 49 2.79 5.13 1.54
N LYS A 50 2.21 6.23 1.07
CA LYS A 50 0.85 6.23 0.51
C LYS A 50 0.71 5.25 -0.65
N LYS A 51 1.68 5.22 -1.59
CA LYS A 51 1.69 4.24 -2.69
C LYS A 51 1.74 2.79 -2.18
N LYS A 52 2.56 2.49 -1.16
CA LYS A 52 2.65 1.16 -0.56
C LYS A 52 1.33 0.74 0.11
N ARG A 53 0.65 1.68 0.79
CA ARG A 53 -0.67 1.44 1.39
C ARG A 53 -1.75 1.24 0.33
N LEU A 54 -1.73 2.04 -0.73
CA LEU A 54 -2.68 1.93 -1.83
C LEU A 54 -2.58 0.57 -2.53
N LYS A 55 -1.36 0.10 -2.83
CA LYS A 55 -1.13 -1.23 -3.42
C LYS A 55 -1.68 -2.36 -2.53
N ARG A 56 -1.50 -2.26 -1.21
CA ARG A 56 -2.07 -3.23 -0.26
C ARG A 56 -3.59 -3.26 -0.34
N ILE A 57 -4.23 -2.08 -0.31
CA ILE A 57 -5.69 -1.98 -0.40
C ILE A 57 -6.19 -2.52 -1.74
N GLN A 58 -5.56 -2.16 -2.85
CA GLN A 58 -5.94 -2.64 -4.18
C GLN A 58 -5.90 -4.17 -4.28
N THR A 59 -4.87 -4.79 -3.70
CA THR A 59 -4.73 -6.25 -3.67
C THR A 59 -5.88 -6.90 -2.90
N ILE A 60 -6.22 -6.35 -1.73
CA ILE A 60 -7.34 -6.83 -0.90
C ILE A 60 -8.66 -6.73 -1.67
N VAL A 61 -8.91 -5.60 -2.35
CA VAL A 61 -10.13 -5.39 -3.14
C VAL A 61 -10.26 -6.40 -4.28
N ILE A 62 -9.16 -6.68 -5.00
CA ILE A 62 -9.14 -7.68 -6.08
C ILE A 62 -9.51 -9.07 -5.55
N ILE A 63 -8.93 -9.46 -4.42
CA ILE A 63 -9.21 -10.76 -3.79
C ILE A 63 -10.69 -10.86 -3.42
N ILE A 64 -11.25 -9.82 -2.78
CA ILE A 64 -12.67 -9.81 -2.38
C ILE A 64 -13.59 -9.87 -3.59
N CYS A 65 -13.32 -9.11 -4.66
CA CYS A 65 -14.08 -9.18 -5.90
C CYS A 65 -14.03 -10.58 -6.53
N GLY A 66 -12.86 -11.22 -6.52
CA GLY A 66 -12.70 -12.58 -7.03
C GLY A 66 -13.55 -13.60 -6.26
N ILE A 67 -13.52 -13.55 -4.93
CA ILE A 67 -14.32 -14.44 -4.06
C ILE A 67 -15.82 -14.22 -4.30
N MET A 68 -16.27 -12.97 -4.38
CA MET A 68 -17.66 -12.63 -4.66
C MET A 68 -18.12 -13.15 -6.03
N GLY A 69 -17.30 -12.98 -7.07
CA GLY A 69 -17.60 -13.49 -8.40
C GLY A 69 -17.79 -15.00 -8.42
N VAL A 70 -16.88 -15.74 -7.78
CA VAL A 70 -16.98 -17.21 -7.67
C VAL A 70 -18.23 -17.63 -6.90
N ALA A 71 -18.55 -16.96 -5.80
CA ALA A 71 -19.75 -17.25 -5.00
C ALA A 71 -21.05 -17.05 -5.82
N ILE A 72 -21.13 -15.98 -6.62
CA ILE A 72 -22.28 -15.71 -7.48
C ILE A 72 -22.45 -16.79 -8.54
N VAL A 73 -21.35 -17.18 -9.22
CA VAL A 73 -21.38 -18.23 -10.24
C VAL A 73 -21.82 -19.56 -9.63
N LEU A 74 -21.27 -19.95 -8.49
CA LEU A 74 -21.66 -21.18 -7.79
C LEU A 74 -23.13 -21.13 -7.35
N GLY A 75 -23.60 -20.00 -6.83
CA GLY A 75 -24.99 -19.79 -6.44
C GLY A 75 -25.94 -19.93 -7.63
N LEU A 76 -25.64 -19.30 -8.76
CA LEU A 76 -26.42 -19.42 -9.99
C LEU A 76 -26.47 -20.89 -10.46
N VAL A 77 -25.33 -21.58 -10.53
CA VAL A 77 -25.29 -22.99 -10.93
C VAL A 77 -26.15 -23.86 -10.00
N PHE A 78 -26.12 -23.61 -8.69
CA PHE A 78 -26.97 -24.31 -7.73
C PHE A 78 -28.45 -24.02 -7.94
N SER A 79 -28.82 -22.74 -8.15
CA SER A 79 -30.21 -22.35 -8.40
C SER A 79 -30.76 -22.96 -9.68
N TYR A 80 -29.99 -22.94 -10.78
CA TYR A 80 -30.40 -23.57 -12.04
C TYR A 80 -30.59 -25.07 -11.91
N ARG A 81 -29.71 -25.74 -11.15
CA ARG A 81 -29.76 -27.18 -10.94
C ARG A 81 -30.91 -27.61 -10.02
N PHE A 82 -31.34 -26.74 -9.11
CA PHE A 82 -32.50 -26.97 -8.25
C PHE A 82 -33.82 -26.68 -8.98
N LEU A 83 -33.86 -25.71 -9.91
CA LEU A 83 -35.07 -25.38 -10.66
C LEU A 83 -35.42 -26.43 -11.74
N TRP A 84 -34.43 -27.21 -12.18
CA TRP A 84 -34.57 -28.20 -13.24
C TRP A 84 -34.61 -29.66 -12.74
N SER A 85 -34.60 -29.87 -11.42
CA SER A 85 -34.73 -31.17 -10.76
C SER A 85 -36.04 -31.27 -10.01
#